data_AF-A0A3M2JL41-F1
#
_entry.id   AF-A0A3M2JL41-F1
#
_cell.length_a   1.000
_cell.length_b   1.000
_cell.length_c   1.000
_cell.angle_alpha   90.00
_cell.angle_beta   90.00
_cell.angle_gamma   90.00
#
_symmetry.space_group_name_H-M   'P 1'
#
loop_
_entity.id
_entity.type
_entity.pdbx_description
1 polymer ?
#
loop_
_entity_poly.entity_id
_entity_poly.type
_entity_poly.pdbx_seq_one_letter_code
_entity_poly.pdbx_strand_id
1 'polypeptide(L)'
;MAVDRVRGSLDAGLTALKHWKHAQSRRLQPVEMAPREIVGDFLFPDLEPAARALLVAEASDVLLALTTTLSEHRVRPGIRDLLDLADAHGIPLGIVSNAHSGRSHRQVLAAHGLAGRFAVQCYSDEVGIRKPHPGIIEMAARALGTAPGRCWYVGDTQDRDVVAGRRAGVGAVVLTRSHHTDQPPFAVAEQADAVFDTPEGLAAALRSALAAPPAPSPIPTAPESRPTRPALLIDHGGVISDSRDDPDLLRAFAGWLAGLLREPGPDLDADTVLGLVADARRRHRAWKDDAVRAFAAGGDRLPEADPVVFWRDWFGATLSERRRTVLGAEAHDVMARYGRAKSRRTLRAGVRDLLEHCRAQQVPVVVVSNTVSGRAVRAECAEHGLTDLVAAFVCSDEVGVRKPDPAIVREALTIAAADPARTWFLGDKPQNDAAAALAAGVAHRVLVRGGSTPDPDLDAAVSSGLATAAVDTPGDLLALLQPASPVLVP
;
A
#
# COMPACT_ATOMS: atom_id res chain seq x y z
N MET A 1 -25.39 -0.40 8.62
CA MET A 1 -25.63 1.05 8.46
C MET A 1 -26.57 1.25 7.28
N ALA A 2 -27.37 2.31 7.23
CA ALA A 2 -28.12 2.64 6.01
C ALA A 2 -27.15 3.09 4.91
N VAL A 3 -27.31 2.57 3.69
CA VAL A 3 -26.43 2.89 2.54
C VAL A 3 -26.45 4.39 2.25
N ASP A 4 -27.62 5.03 2.38
CA ASP A 4 -27.79 6.46 2.13
C ASP A 4 -26.97 7.35 3.07
N ARG A 5 -26.70 6.92 4.31
CA ARG A 5 -25.81 7.65 5.24
C ARG A 5 -24.35 7.53 4.81
N VAL A 6 -23.92 6.35 4.34
CA VAL A 6 -22.56 6.16 3.79
C VAL A 6 -22.38 7.01 2.53
N ARG A 7 -23.39 7.04 1.64
CA ARG A 7 -23.36 7.80 0.39
C ARG A 7 -23.38 9.31 0.63
N GLY A 8 -24.28 9.82 1.48
CA GLY A 8 -24.33 11.26 1.80
C GLY A 8 -23.04 11.77 2.47
N SER A 9 -22.46 10.96 3.37
CA SER A 9 -21.15 11.22 3.98
C SER A 9 -20.05 11.28 2.92
N LEU A 10 -20.00 10.28 2.02
CA LEU A 10 -19.03 10.22 0.91
C LEU A 10 -19.15 11.38 -0.08
N ASP A 11 -20.36 11.77 -0.48
CA ASP A 11 -20.60 12.86 -1.44
C ASP A 11 -20.21 14.23 -0.87
N ALA A 12 -20.55 14.47 0.41
CA ALA A 12 -20.10 15.64 1.15
C ALA A 12 -18.57 15.65 1.32
N GLY A 13 -17.99 14.49 1.62
CA GLY A 13 -16.56 14.31 1.82
C GLY A 13 -15.73 14.50 0.55
N LEU A 14 -16.16 13.96 -0.58
CA LEU A 14 -15.56 14.19 -1.89
C LEU A 14 -15.62 15.67 -2.27
N THR A 15 -16.70 16.37 -1.91
CA THR A 15 -16.85 17.82 -2.11
C THR A 15 -15.86 18.60 -1.22
N ALA A 16 -15.79 18.32 0.07
CA ALA A 16 -14.83 18.94 0.99
C ALA A 16 -13.38 18.69 0.55
N LEU A 17 -13.06 17.46 0.13
CA LEU A 17 -11.74 17.05 -0.35
C LEU A 17 -11.38 17.76 -1.67
N LYS A 18 -12.35 18.00 -2.57
CA LYS A 18 -12.16 18.82 -3.77
C LYS A 18 -11.77 20.25 -3.40
N HIS A 19 -12.44 20.88 -2.44
CA HIS A 19 -12.06 22.21 -1.95
C HIS A 19 -10.68 22.22 -1.27
N TRP A 20 -10.33 21.21 -0.48
CA TRP A 20 -8.98 21.07 0.08
C TRP A 20 -7.91 20.93 -1.02
N LYS A 21 -8.16 20.12 -2.06
CA LYS A 21 -7.26 20.00 -3.22
C LYS A 21 -7.02 21.34 -3.91
N HIS A 22 -8.05 22.17 -4.06
CA HIS A 22 -7.94 23.53 -4.61
C HIS A 22 -7.17 24.47 -3.67
N ALA A 23 -7.31 24.33 -2.36
CA ALA A 23 -6.51 25.10 -1.39
C ALA A 23 -5.03 24.70 -1.44
N GLN A 24 -4.72 23.42 -1.67
CA GLN A 24 -3.34 22.93 -1.83
C GLN A 24 -2.70 23.42 -3.13
N SER A 25 -3.41 23.45 -4.27
CA SER A 25 -2.81 23.88 -5.55
C SER A 25 -2.38 25.34 -5.59
N ARG A 26 -2.84 26.17 -4.65
CA ARG A 26 -2.35 27.55 -4.46
C ARG A 26 -0.97 27.65 -3.79
N ARG A 27 -0.41 26.56 -3.25
CA ARG A 27 0.85 26.57 -2.50
C ARG A 27 2.08 26.37 -3.41
N LEU A 28 3.23 26.92 -2.98
CA LEU A 28 4.54 26.56 -3.55
C LEU A 28 4.92 25.12 -3.17
N GLN A 29 4.74 24.80 -1.89
CA GLN A 29 4.89 23.45 -1.34
C GLN A 29 3.54 23.02 -0.75
N PRO A 30 2.72 22.27 -1.49
CA PRO A 30 1.47 21.72 -0.99
C PRO A 30 1.72 20.45 -0.17
N VAL A 31 0.89 20.24 0.85
CA VAL A 31 0.97 19.05 1.71
C VAL A 31 0.21 17.91 1.05
N GLU A 32 0.84 16.74 0.88
CA GLU A 32 0.10 15.52 0.58
C GLU A 32 -0.47 14.91 1.86
N MET A 33 -1.69 14.38 1.75
CA MET A 33 -2.49 13.88 2.86
C MET A 33 -2.48 12.35 2.85
N ALA A 34 -2.28 11.74 4.01
CA ALA A 34 -2.26 10.30 4.14
C ALA A 34 -3.65 9.70 3.82
N PRO A 35 -3.73 8.49 3.24
CA PRO A 35 -4.99 7.76 3.01
C PRO A 35 -5.98 7.83 4.19
N ARG A 36 -5.44 7.68 5.41
CA ARG A 36 -6.19 7.65 6.68
C ARG A 36 -6.88 8.98 7.00
N GLU A 37 -6.21 10.10 6.75
CA GLU A 37 -6.76 11.46 6.92
C GLU A 37 -7.83 11.73 5.85
N ILE A 38 -7.57 11.35 4.59
CA ILE A 38 -8.57 11.48 3.52
C ILE A 38 -9.86 10.75 3.89
N VAL A 39 -9.75 9.47 4.28
CA VAL A 39 -10.91 8.62 4.55
C VAL A 39 -11.60 8.99 5.87
N GLY A 40 -10.85 9.35 6.90
CA GLY A 40 -11.38 9.68 8.22
C GLY A 40 -11.92 11.09 8.35
N ASP A 41 -11.20 12.09 7.88
CA ASP A 41 -11.47 13.51 8.16
C ASP A 41 -12.24 14.19 7.02
N PHE A 42 -12.24 13.59 5.82
CA PHE A 42 -13.04 14.06 4.68
C PHE A 42 -14.16 13.09 4.31
N LEU A 43 -13.87 11.84 3.97
CA LEU A 43 -14.88 10.96 3.37
C LEU A 43 -15.93 10.44 4.36
N PHE A 44 -15.56 10.16 5.61
CA PHE A 44 -16.45 9.58 6.62
C PHE A 44 -16.40 10.21 8.03
N PRO A 45 -16.29 11.54 8.20
CA PRO A 45 -16.14 12.18 9.51
C PRO A 45 -17.40 12.09 10.40
N ASP A 46 -18.59 11.99 9.81
CA ASP A 46 -19.89 11.97 10.48
C ASP A 46 -20.46 10.55 10.70
N LEU A 47 -19.72 9.50 10.33
CA LEU A 47 -20.11 8.12 10.59
C LEU A 47 -19.82 7.70 12.04
N GLU A 48 -20.58 6.71 12.53
CA GLU A 48 -20.42 6.16 13.88
C GLU A 48 -18.95 5.76 14.16
N PRO A 49 -18.37 6.05 15.35
CA PRO A 49 -16.93 5.95 15.58
C PRO A 49 -16.27 4.63 15.16
N ALA A 50 -16.92 3.49 15.46
CA ALA A 50 -16.43 2.16 15.07
C ALA A 50 -16.40 1.97 13.54
N ALA A 51 -17.46 2.40 12.84
CA ALA A 51 -17.55 2.27 11.38
C ALA A 51 -16.61 3.25 10.66
N ARG A 52 -16.45 4.47 11.17
CA ARG A 52 -15.44 5.44 10.70
C ARG A 52 -14.03 4.83 10.81
N ALA A 53 -13.68 4.31 11.98
CA ALA A 53 -12.34 3.76 12.22
C ALA A 53 -12.04 2.47 11.41
N LEU A 54 -13.04 1.61 11.16
CA LEU A 54 -12.94 0.52 10.18
C LEU A 54 -12.55 1.03 8.78
N LEU A 55 -13.21 2.09 8.30
CA LEU A 55 -12.91 2.68 6.99
C LEU A 55 -11.52 3.35 6.97
N VAL A 56 -11.13 4.04 8.05
CA VAL A 56 -9.81 4.67 8.22
C VAL A 56 -8.67 3.65 8.19
N ALA A 57 -8.83 2.49 8.82
CA ALA A 57 -7.79 1.47 8.81
C ALA A 57 -7.59 0.87 7.42
N GLU A 58 -8.69 0.55 6.74
CA GLU A 58 -8.69 0.06 5.35
C GLU A 58 -8.55 1.20 4.32
N ALA A 59 -8.12 2.40 4.71
CA ALA A 59 -8.18 3.59 3.87
C ALA A 59 -7.49 3.43 2.51
N SER A 60 -6.38 2.69 2.46
CA SER A 60 -5.65 2.40 1.22
C SER A 60 -6.46 1.53 0.24
N ASP A 61 -7.23 0.58 0.75
CA ASP A 61 -8.11 -0.30 -0.04
C ASP A 61 -9.47 0.35 -0.32
N VAL A 62 -9.95 1.22 0.57
CA VAL A 62 -11.11 2.11 0.36
C VAL A 62 -10.83 3.11 -0.77
N LEU A 63 -9.69 3.80 -0.78
CA LEU A 63 -9.32 4.75 -1.84
C LEU A 63 -8.98 4.05 -3.16
N LEU A 64 -8.44 2.84 -3.09
CA LEU A 64 -8.29 1.95 -4.24
C LEU A 64 -9.65 1.66 -4.88
N ALA A 65 -10.59 1.11 -4.09
CA ALA A 65 -11.94 0.78 -4.53
C ALA A 65 -12.69 2.01 -5.02
N LEU A 66 -12.75 3.10 -4.25
CA LEU A 66 -13.41 4.36 -4.66
C LEU A 66 -12.90 4.84 -6.02
N THR A 67 -11.58 4.74 -6.27
CA THR A 67 -11.02 5.11 -7.58
C THR A 67 -11.55 4.18 -8.68
N THR A 68 -11.45 2.86 -8.53
CA THR A 68 -11.83 1.89 -9.58
C THR A 68 -13.35 1.64 -9.69
N THR A 69 -14.13 2.07 -8.70
CA THR A 69 -15.58 1.89 -8.61
C THR A 69 -16.34 3.14 -9.08
N LEU A 70 -16.09 4.30 -8.48
CA LEU A 70 -16.87 5.52 -8.75
C LEU A 70 -16.52 6.13 -10.11
N SER A 71 -15.27 5.99 -10.54
CA SER A 71 -14.77 6.60 -11.76
C SER A 71 -14.53 5.55 -12.84
N GLU A 72 -15.22 5.73 -13.97
CA GLU A 72 -14.88 5.02 -15.19
C GLU A 72 -13.51 5.50 -15.72
N HIS A 73 -12.51 4.62 -15.67
CA HIS A 73 -11.12 4.95 -16.07
C HIS A 73 -10.91 4.94 -17.59
N ARG A 74 -11.56 5.89 -18.26
CA ARG A 74 -11.43 6.05 -19.72
C ARG A 74 -10.04 6.55 -20.09
N VAL A 75 -9.13 5.62 -20.38
CA VAL A 75 -7.88 5.81 -21.12
C VAL A 75 -8.17 6.43 -22.51
N ARG A 76 -8.22 7.78 -22.54
CA ARG A 76 -8.99 8.66 -23.47
C ARG A 76 -8.63 8.64 -24.96
N PRO A 77 -9.59 8.63 -25.92
CA PRO A 77 -9.32 8.77 -27.36
C PRO A 77 -8.25 9.82 -27.70
N GLY A 78 -7.48 9.47 -28.72
CA GLY A 78 -6.08 9.23 -28.51
C GLY A 78 -5.92 7.81 -27.97
N ILE A 79 -5.42 7.70 -26.71
CA ILE A 79 -3.24 6.38 -25.35
C ILE A 79 -2.19 5.32 -26.02
N ARG A 80 -2.57 4.15 -26.57
CA ARG A 80 -1.77 3.00 -26.96
C ARG A 80 -0.62 3.38 -27.86
N ASP A 81 -0.88 3.91 -29.04
CA ASP A 81 0.18 4.35 -29.91
C ASP A 81 0.99 5.54 -29.36
N LEU A 82 0.60 6.25 -28.26
CA LEU A 82 1.44 7.23 -27.52
C LEU A 82 2.63 6.52 -26.93
N LEU A 83 2.34 5.36 -26.37
CA LEU A 83 3.30 4.43 -25.82
C LEU A 83 3.97 3.65 -26.95
N ASP A 84 3.23 3.18 -27.97
CA ASP A 84 3.80 2.33 -29.03
C ASP A 84 4.87 3.06 -29.84
N LEU A 85 4.71 4.37 -30.05
CA LEU A 85 5.72 5.16 -30.76
C LEU A 85 6.65 5.96 -29.84
N ALA A 86 6.35 6.15 -28.55
CA ALA A 86 7.42 6.44 -27.58
C ALA A 86 8.41 5.26 -27.49
N ASP A 87 7.90 4.03 -27.40
CA ASP A 87 8.68 2.80 -27.37
C ASP A 87 9.48 2.60 -28.68
N ALA A 88 8.85 2.81 -29.84
CA ALA A 88 9.53 2.71 -31.14
C ALA A 88 10.68 3.73 -31.32
N HIS A 89 10.67 4.85 -30.58
CA HIS A 89 11.75 5.83 -30.53
C HIS A 89 12.64 5.74 -29.28
N GLY A 90 12.44 4.74 -28.42
CA GLY A 90 13.23 4.53 -27.20
C GLY A 90 13.09 5.64 -26.16
N ILE A 91 11.96 6.36 -26.15
CA ILE A 91 11.68 7.48 -25.23
C ILE A 91 11.07 6.92 -23.94
N PRO A 92 11.79 6.96 -22.80
CA PRO A 92 11.29 6.37 -21.56
C PRO A 92 10.21 7.27 -20.95
N LEU A 93 9.00 6.72 -20.75
CA LEU A 93 7.87 7.45 -20.20
C LEU A 93 7.78 7.30 -18.68
N GLY A 94 7.42 8.38 -18.00
CA GLY A 94 7.18 8.41 -16.55
C GLY A 94 5.79 8.91 -16.21
N ILE A 95 5.15 8.32 -15.20
CA ILE A 95 3.88 8.83 -14.64
C ILE A 95 4.18 9.77 -13.48
N VAL A 96 3.46 10.89 -13.44
CA VAL A 96 3.51 11.89 -12.35
C VAL A 96 2.07 12.31 -12.03
N SER A 97 1.45 11.63 -11.07
CA SER A 97 0.03 11.81 -10.74
C SER A 97 -0.19 12.31 -9.31
N ASN A 98 -1.19 13.17 -9.14
CA ASN A 98 -1.77 13.42 -7.82
C ASN A 98 -2.83 12.34 -7.58
N ALA A 99 -2.46 11.28 -6.87
CA ALA A 99 -3.29 10.09 -6.65
C ALA A 99 -3.67 9.97 -5.17
N HIS A 100 -4.78 9.26 -4.90
CA HIS A 100 -5.12 8.79 -3.55
C HIS A 100 -4.65 7.35 -3.30
N SER A 101 -4.11 6.71 -4.33
CA SER A 101 -3.77 5.30 -4.38
C SER A 101 -2.98 5.04 -5.67
N GLY A 102 -1.65 5.09 -5.63
CA GLY A 102 -0.80 4.69 -6.76
C GLY A 102 -1.02 3.22 -7.18
N ARG A 103 -1.55 2.41 -6.25
CA ARG A 103 -2.08 1.06 -6.52
C ARG A 103 -3.26 1.06 -7.49
N SER A 104 -4.18 2.02 -7.43
CA SER A 104 -5.37 2.06 -8.31
C SER A 104 -4.98 2.40 -9.75
N HIS A 105 -4.09 3.37 -9.93
CA HIS A 105 -3.51 3.69 -11.23
C HIS A 105 -2.77 2.48 -11.82
N ARG A 106 -1.95 1.76 -11.03
CA ARG A 106 -1.28 0.53 -11.50
C ARG A 106 -2.28 -0.59 -11.87
N GLN A 107 -3.40 -0.76 -11.13
CA GLN A 107 -4.46 -1.70 -11.52
C GLN A 107 -5.16 -1.30 -12.82
N VAL A 108 -5.53 -0.03 -12.98
CA VAL A 108 -6.13 0.51 -14.21
C VAL A 108 -5.20 0.29 -15.41
N LEU A 109 -3.91 0.60 -15.27
CA LEU A 109 -2.92 0.36 -16.31
C LEU A 109 -2.79 -1.13 -16.64
N ALA A 110 -2.79 -2.02 -15.64
CA ALA A 110 -2.76 -3.46 -15.87
C ALA A 110 -4.00 -3.97 -16.63
N ALA A 111 -5.20 -3.53 -16.23
CA ALA A 111 -6.46 -3.89 -16.89
C ALA A 111 -6.52 -3.44 -18.37
N HIS A 112 -5.80 -2.38 -18.74
CA HIS A 112 -5.67 -1.91 -20.13
C HIS A 112 -4.47 -2.50 -20.89
N GLY A 113 -3.66 -3.37 -20.27
CA GLY A 113 -2.44 -3.93 -20.88
C GLY A 113 -1.25 -2.95 -20.95
N LEU A 114 -1.23 -1.92 -20.09
CA LEU A 114 -0.30 -0.78 -20.14
C LEU A 114 0.73 -0.77 -18.99
N ALA A 115 0.67 -1.71 -18.05
CA ALA A 115 1.50 -1.69 -16.84
C ALA A 115 3.02 -1.72 -17.10
N GLY A 116 3.47 -2.29 -18.22
CA GLY A 116 4.89 -2.36 -18.61
C GLY A 116 5.39 -1.20 -19.49
N ARG A 117 4.58 -0.17 -19.73
CA ARG A 117 4.84 0.90 -20.72
C ARG A 117 5.43 2.18 -20.13
N PHE A 118 5.84 2.14 -18.87
CA PHE A 118 6.36 3.29 -18.13
C PHE A 118 7.59 2.86 -17.31
N ALA A 119 8.69 3.59 -17.45
CA ALA A 119 9.97 3.30 -16.82
C ALA A 119 10.07 3.81 -15.36
N VAL A 120 9.16 4.69 -14.94
CA VAL A 120 8.95 5.09 -13.53
C VAL A 120 7.49 5.52 -13.33
N GLN A 121 6.93 5.28 -12.14
CA GLN A 121 5.57 5.73 -11.81
C GLN A 121 5.52 6.44 -10.44
N CYS A 122 5.64 7.77 -10.46
CA CYS A 122 5.55 8.60 -9.27
C CYS A 122 4.08 8.98 -8.98
N TYR A 123 3.55 8.44 -7.89
CA TYR A 123 2.22 8.75 -7.35
C TYR A 123 2.36 9.52 -6.05
N SER A 124 1.63 10.62 -5.89
CA SER A 124 1.80 11.54 -4.76
C SER A 124 1.63 10.88 -3.40
N ASP A 125 0.68 9.95 -3.25
CA ASP A 125 0.44 9.17 -2.03
C ASP A 125 1.59 8.22 -1.66
N GLU A 126 2.38 7.77 -2.65
CA GLU A 126 3.52 6.86 -2.45
C GLU A 126 4.85 7.60 -2.26
N VAL A 127 4.93 8.89 -2.62
CA VAL A 127 6.17 9.68 -2.60
C VAL A 127 6.11 10.94 -1.72
N GLY A 128 4.95 11.24 -1.11
CA GLY A 128 4.74 12.38 -0.21
C GLY A 128 4.76 13.77 -0.87
N ILE A 129 4.96 13.86 -2.18
CA ILE A 129 5.09 15.12 -2.93
C ILE A 129 3.96 15.21 -3.95
N ARG A 130 3.11 16.25 -3.86
CA ARG A 130 1.99 16.50 -4.79
C ARG A 130 2.22 17.72 -5.68
N LYS A 131 1.71 17.68 -6.91
CA LYS A 131 1.63 18.85 -7.80
C LYS A 131 0.72 19.93 -7.18
N PRO A 132 1.07 21.23 -7.28
CA PRO A 132 2.14 21.81 -8.10
C PRO A 132 3.52 22.00 -7.42
N HIS A 133 3.95 21.11 -6.51
CA HIS A 133 5.36 21.02 -6.18
C HIS A 133 6.15 20.49 -7.40
N PRO A 134 7.28 21.10 -7.82
CA PRO A 134 8.02 20.65 -8.99
C PRO A 134 8.78 19.34 -8.77
N GLY A 135 9.23 19.09 -7.53
CA GLY A 135 10.00 17.91 -7.12
C GLY A 135 9.47 16.53 -7.53
N ILE A 136 8.16 16.33 -7.72
CA ILE A 136 7.63 15.05 -8.24
C ILE A 136 7.95 14.85 -9.74
N ILE A 137 7.98 15.94 -10.53
CA ILE A 137 8.45 15.93 -11.92
C ILE A 137 9.98 15.79 -11.97
N GLU A 138 10.71 16.50 -11.10
CA GLU A 138 12.17 16.42 -11.02
C GLU A 138 12.66 15.02 -10.65
N MET A 139 11.98 14.35 -9.71
CA MET A 139 12.22 12.96 -9.32
C MET A 139 11.97 12.00 -10.48
N ALA A 140 10.84 12.14 -11.19
CA ALA A 140 10.55 11.32 -12.36
C ALA A 140 11.60 11.52 -13.46
N ALA A 141 11.97 12.76 -13.79
CA ALA A 141 13.03 13.05 -14.76
C ALA A 141 14.38 12.41 -14.36
N ARG A 142 14.76 12.52 -13.07
CA ARG A 142 16.01 11.94 -12.54
C ARG A 142 16.00 10.40 -12.57
N ALA A 143 14.87 9.76 -12.27
CA ALA A 143 14.72 8.31 -12.42
C ALA A 143 14.81 7.86 -13.89
N LEU A 144 14.14 8.58 -14.80
CA LEU A 144 14.25 8.41 -16.25
C LEU A 144 15.68 8.65 -16.79
N GLY A 145 16.57 9.24 -16.00
CA GLY A 145 17.97 9.50 -16.38
C GLY A 145 18.15 10.76 -17.23
N THR A 146 17.27 11.75 -17.09
CA THR A 146 17.25 12.97 -17.88
C THR A 146 17.05 14.22 -17.01
N ALA A 147 17.25 15.41 -17.58
CA ALA A 147 16.94 16.69 -16.93
C ALA A 147 15.52 17.13 -17.28
N PRO A 148 14.78 17.82 -16.39
CA PRO A 148 13.44 18.34 -16.67
C PRO A 148 13.34 19.14 -17.98
N GLY A 149 14.31 20.01 -18.27
CA GLY A 149 14.40 20.79 -19.52
C GLY A 149 14.52 19.98 -20.81
N ARG A 150 14.67 18.64 -20.72
CA ARG A 150 14.63 17.69 -21.85
C ARG A 150 13.36 16.82 -21.86
N CYS A 151 12.46 17.00 -20.90
CA CYS A 151 11.17 16.33 -20.81
C CYS A 151 10.06 17.20 -21.40
N TRP A 152 9.02 16.54 -21.91
CA TRP A 152 7.70 17.17 -22.05
C TRP A 152 6.84 16.76 -20.85
N TYR A 153 6.12 17.70 -20.25
CA TYR A 153 5.16 17.41 -19.20
C TYR A 153 3.74 17.55 -19.72
N VAL A 154 2.98 16.45 -19.67
CA VAL A 154 1.60 16.37 -20.16
C VAL A 154 0.64 16.22 -18.98
N GLY A 155 -0.42 17.02 -18.96
CA GLY A 155 -1.51 16.92 -18.00
C GLY A 155 -2.85 17.41 -18.55
N ASP A 156 -3.79 17.67 -17.66
CA ASP A 156 -5.13 18.17 -18.00
C ASP A 156 -5.61 19.32 -17.10
N THR A 157 -4.89 19.68 -16.03
CA THR A 157 -5.34 20.67 -15.05
C THR A 157 -4.40 21.88 -14.96
N GLN A 158 -4.91 23.08 -15.24
CA GLN A 158 -4.12 24.32 -15.24
C GLN A 158 -3.46 24.58 -13.88
N ASP A 159 -4.21 24.43 -12.78
CA ASP A 159 -3.78 24.78 -11.42
C ASP A 159 -2.74 23.84 -10.80
N ARG A 160 -2.55 22.65 -11.39
CA ARG A 160 -1.62 21.63 -10.88
C ARG A 160 -0.56 21.27 -11.91
N ASP A 161 -0.96 20.91 -13.13
CA ASP A 161 -0.04 20.33 -14.12
C ASP A 161 0.79 21.41 -14.82
N VAL A 162 0.15 22.49 -15.28
CA VAL A 162 0.87 23.59 -15.94
C VAL A 162 1.82 24.27 -14.95
N VAL A 163 1.31 24.58 -13.75
CA VAL A 163 2.10 25.19 -12.68
C VAL A 163 3.25 24.28 -12.23
N ALA A 164 3.05 22.96 -12.10
CA ALA A 164 4.13 22.02 -11.79
C ALA A 164 5.21 22.00 -12.89
N GLY A 165 4.81 21.85 -14.16
CA GLY A 165 5.73 21.78 -15.28
C GLY A 165 6.58 23.05 -15.43
N ARG A 166 5.95 24.23 -15.32
CA ARG A 166 6.66 25.52 -15.34
C ARG A 166 7.63 25.67 -14.17
N ARG A 167 7.23 25.31 -12.95
CA ARG A 167 8.13 25.35 -11.76
C ARG A 167 9.30 24.36 -11.87
N ALA A 168 9.09 23.20 -12.49
CA ALA A 168 10.12 22.19 -12.71
C ALA A 168 11.06 22.51 -13.89
N GLY A 169 10.81 23.59 -14.63
CA GLY A 169 11.64 24.00 -15.77
C GLY A 169 11.65 22.98 -16.91
N VAL A 170 10.50 22.36 -17.22
CA VAL A 170 10.43 21.36 -18.28
C VAL A 170 10.56 21.95 -19.69
N GLY A 171 11.03 21.14 -20.64
CA GLY A 171 11.27 21.58 -22.03
C GLY A 171 10.00 21.95 -22.80
N ALA A 172 8.87 21.34 -22.48
CA ALA A 172 7.54 21.78 -22.91
C ALA A 172 6.46 21.36 -21.89
N VAL A 173 5.47 22.22 -21.66
CA VAL A 173 4.29 22.00 -20.84
C VAL A 173 3.07 21.88 -21.75
N VAL A 174 2.36 20.76 -21.72
CA VAL A 174 1.26 20.45 -22.63
C VAL A 174 -0.01 20.10 -21.86
N LEU A 175 -1.14 20.69 -22.26
CA LEU A 175 -2.46 20.30 -21.80
C LEU A 175 -3.21 19.45 -22.82
N THR A 176 -3.93 18.45 -22.34
CA THR A 176 -4.93 17.70 -23.11
C THR A 176 -6.30 17.87 -22.44
N ARG A 177 -7.20 18.67 -23.02
CA ARG A 177 -8.42 19.14 -22.33
C ARG A 177 -9.26 18.01 -21.74
N SER A 178 -9.61 18.12 -20.48
CA SER A 178 -10.63 17.29 -19.81
C SER A 178 -11.82 18.18 -19.41
N HIS A 179 -12.81 17.56 -18.78
CA HIS A 179 -13.99 18.23 -18.22
C HIS A 179 -13.68 19.22 -17.07
N HIS A 180 -12.40 19.44 -16.74
CA HIS A 180 -11.92 20.39 -15.74
C HIS A 180 -10.85 21.39 -16.23
N THR A 181 -10.41 21.32 -17.51
CA THR A 181 -9.30 22.17 -18.00
C THR A 181 -9.67 23.64 -18.11
N ASP A 182 -10.74 23.96 -18.85
CA ASP A 182 -11.16 25.34 -19.11
C ASP A 182 -11.99 25.96 -17.95
N GLN A 183 -12.11 25.26 -16.83
CA GLN A 183 -12.72 25.74 -15.58
C GLN A 183 -11.78 25.53 -14.37
N PRO A 184 -10.61 26.19 -14.35
CA PRO A 184 -9.71 26.11 -13.20
C PRO A 184 -10.37 26.72 -11.94
N PRO A 185 -10.05 26.20 -10.74
CA PRO A 185 -10.72 26.62 -9.48
C PRO A 185 -10.40 28.06 -9.03
N PHE A 186 -9.47 28.73 -9.71
CA PHE A 186 -9.08 30.12 -9.56
C PHE A 186 -8.28 30.54 -10.80
N ALA A 187 -8.04 31.84 -10.99
CA ALA A 187 -7.19 32.33 -12.08
C ALA A 187 -5.73 31.85 -11.90
N VAL A 188 -5.15 31.28 -12.95
CA VAL A 188 -3.75 30.81 -13.02
C VAL A 188 -3.03 31.69 -14.05
N ALA A 189 -1.83 32.17 -13.73
CA ALA A 189 -1.07 33.06 -14.63
C ALA A 189 -0.17 32.28 -15.60
N GLU A 190 0.30 31.12 -15.16
CA GLU A 190 1.11 30.18 -15.92
C GLU A 190 0.31 29.55 -17.06
N GLN A 191 0.85 29.59 -18.28
CA GLN A 191 0.25 29.04 -19.50
C GLN A 191 1.01 27.78 -19.97
N ALA A 192 0.33 26.87 -20.66
CA ALA A 192 0.96 25.75 -21.37
C ALA A 192 1.63 26.24 -22.66
N ASP A 193 2.63 25.51 -23.16
CA ASP A 193 3.25 25.75 -24.49
C ASP A 193 2.35 25.24 -25.62
N ALA A 194 1.54 24.21 -25.34
CA ALA A 194 0.52 23.69 -26.26
C ALA A 194 -0.72 23.19 -25.52
N VAL A 195 -1.88 23.28 -26.18
CA VAL A 195 -3.16 22.76 -25.69
C VAL A 195 -3.84 21.97 -26.82
N PHE A 196 -4.29 20.76 -26.52
CA PHE A 196 -5.02 19.89 -27.46
C PHE A 196 -6.36 19.48 -26.84
N ASP A 197 -7.43 19.46 -27.62
CA ASP A 197 -8.75 19.02 -27.13
C ASP A 197 -8.75 17.56 -26.69
N THR A 198 -8.01 16.72 -27.42
CA THR A 198 -7.83 15.30 -27.12
C THR A 198 -6.37 14.89 -27.24
N PRO A 199 -5.99 13.76 -26.61
CA PRO A 199 -4.72 13.13 -26.88
C PRO A 199 -4.49 12.69 -28.35
N GLU A 200 -5.48 12.68 -29.28
CA GLU A 200 -5.14 12.63 -30.72
C GLU A 200 -4.34 13.86 -31.17
N GLY A 201 -4.59 15.04 -30.60
CA GLY A 201 -3.84 16.26 -30.91
C GLY A 201 -2.41 16.20 -30.38
N LEU A 202 -2.22 15.72 -29.14
CA LEU A 202 -0.90 15.33 -28.64
C LEU A 202 -0.28 14.24 -29.53
N ALA A 203 -1.12 13.32 -30.04
CA ALA A 203 -0.79 12.31 -31.03
C ALA A 203 -0.64 12.82 -32.47
N ALA A 204 -0.70 14.14 -32.67
CA ALA A 204 -0.26 14.86 -33.86
C ALA A 204 0.90 15.86 -33.55
N ALA A 205 1.28 16.08 -32.28
CA ALA A 205 2.31 17.04 -31.82
C ALA A 205 3.69 16.48 -31.37
N LEU A 206 3.76 15.18 -31.04
CA LEU A 206 4.82 14.12 -31.32
C LEU A 206 4.83 13.03 -32.66
N ARG A 207 3.51 12.81 -34.55
CA ARG A 207 3.21 12.25 -35.94
C ARG A 207 3.65 13.11 -37.15
N SER A 208 3.90 14.42 -36.97
CA SER A 208 4.54 15.33 -37.96
C SER A 208 6.06 15.53 -37.85
N ALA A 209 6.69 15.41 -36.67
CA ALA A 209 8.16 15.50 -36.50
C ALA A 209 8.73 14.71 -35.28
N LEU A 210 9.16 13.47 -35.51
CA LEU A 210 10.14 12.69 -34.71
C LEU A 210 10.89 11.79 -35.70
N ALA A 211 10.41 10.54 -35.88
CA ALA A 211 9.79 10.26 -37.16
C ALA A 211 8.37 10.84 -37.11
N ALA A 212 7.49 10.20 -36.32
CA ALA A 212 6.07 10.48 -36.34
C ALA A 212 5.33 10.26 -34.98
N PRO A 213 5.10 11.30 -34.17
CA PRO A 213 3.42 11.29 -32.87
C PRO A 213 2.29 10.22 -32.73
N PRO A 214 1.72 10.05 -31.49
CA PRO A 214 1.36 8.70 -30.97
C PRO A 214 0.03 8.58 -30.06
N ALA A 215 -0.97 7.62 -30.23
CA ALA A 215 -2.39 7.58 -29.63
C ALA A 215 -3.09 6.35 -28.81
N PRO A 216 -3.69 6.55 -27.59
CA PRO A 216 -5.08 5.48 -26.36
C PRO A 216 -6.35 4.55 -26.72
N SER A 217 -7.51 4.58 -25.95
CA SER A 217 -8.53 3.44 -25.70
C SER A 217 -10.07 3.82 -25.48
N PRO A 218 -11.01 3.43 -24.49
CA PRO A 218 -11.09 2.53 -23.24
C PRO A 218 -12.48 2.03 -22.51
N ILE A 219 -12.45 1.11 -21.49
CA ILE A 219 -13.21 0.90 -20.13
C ILE A 219 -14.77 0.75 -19.87
N PRO A 220 -15.21 0.04 -18.75
CA PRO A 220 -16.24 0.42 -17.68
C PRO A 220 -16.10 -0.17 -16.19
N THR A 221 -17.01 0.07 -15.19
CA THR A 221 -16.92 -0.23 -13.68
C THR A 221 -18.14 -0.98 -12.99
N ALA A 222 -18.51 -1.15 -11.67
CA ALA A 222 -18.39 -0.38 -10.37
C ALA A 222 -18.36 -1.10 -8.90
N PRO A 223 -19.44 -1.37 -8.06
CA PRO A 223 -19.49 -1.22 -6.55
C PRO A 223 -19.88 -2.48 -5.66
N GLU A 224 -20.16 -2.60 -4.32
CA GLU A 224 -20.33 -1.78 -3.03
C GLU A 224 -20.12 -2.68 -1.71
N SER A 225 -20.31 -2.24 -0.41
CA SER A 225 -20.11 -3.05 0.88
C SER A 225 -20.82 -2.48 2.19
N ARG A 226 -20.76 -2.88 3.52
CA ARG A 226 -20.00 -3.80 4.48
C ARG A 226 -20.74 -3.98 5.90
N PRO A 227 -20.45 -4.97 6.84
CA PRO A 227 -21.26 -5.30 8.09
C PRO A 227 -20.54 -5.44 9.52
N THR A 228 -21.23 -5.86 10.63
CA THR A 228 -20.78 -5.89 12.10
C THR A 228 -21.10 -7.17 12.96
N ARG A 229 -20.18 -7.71 13.81
CA ARG A 229 -20.31 -8.99 14.61
C ARG A 229 -19.05 -9.34 15.49
N PRO A 230 -19.00 -10.33 16.44
CA PRO A 230 -17.79 -10.66 17.25
C PRO A 230 -16.64 -11.29 16.44
N ALA A 231 -15.37 -11.27 16.90
CA ALA A 231 -14.21 -11.41 15.99
C ALA A 231 -13.03 -12.33 16.37
N LEU A 232 -12.26 -12.68 15.33
CA LEU A 232 -10.95 -13.33 15.39
C LEU A 232 -9.89 -12.39 14.81
N LEU A 233 -8.86 -12.09 15.61
CA LEU A 233 -7.62 -11.44 15.20
C LEU A 233 -6.54 -12.52 15.05
N ILE A 234 -5.72 -12.45 14.02
CA ILE A 234 -4.79 -13.54 13.68
C ILE A 234 -3.47 -12.98 13.11
N ASP A 235 -2.30 -13.45 13.56
CA ASP A 235 -1.04 -13.14 12.87
C ASP A 235 -0.93 -13.92 11.55
N HIS A 236 -0.02 -13.54 10.66
CA HIS A 236 0.21 -14.26 9.41
C HIS A 236 1.42 -15.22 9.46
N GLY A 237 2.54 -14.81 10.06
CA GLY A 237 3.87 -15.43 9.89
C GLY A 237 4.20 -16.42 11.00
N GLY A 238 3.85 -17.69 10.78
CA GLY A 238 3.86 -18.75 11.79
C GLY A 238 2.45 -19.19 12.22
N VAL A 239 1.39 -18.55 11.71
CA VAL A 239 0.00 -18.82 12.11
C VAL A 239 -0.91 -19.12 10.91
N ILE A 240 -1.05 -18.20 9.95
CA ILE A 240 -1.72 -18.48 8.66
C ILE A 240 -0.79 -19.29 7.75
N SER A 241 0.49 -18.92 7.70
CA SER A 241 1.47 -19.53 6.80
C SER A 241 2.75 -19.93 7.53
N ASP A 242 3.20 -21.16 7.30
CA ASP A 242 4.60 -21.52 7.49
C ASP A 242 5.45 -20.75 6.46
N SER A 243 6.71 -20.48 6.78
CA SER A 243 7.63 -19.74 5.90
C SER A 243 8.97 -20.46 5.83
N ARG A 244 9.42 -20.76 4.61
CA ARG A 244 10.71 -21.40 4.34
C ARG A 244 11.55 -20.51 3.42
N ASP A 245 12.86 -20.48 3.65
CA ASP A 245 13.77 -19.79 2.74
C ASP A 245 13.74 -20.46 1.35
N ASP A 246 13.77 -19.64 0.31
CA ASP A 246 13.73 -20.08 -1.09
C ASP A 246 14.77 -19.25 -1.88
N PRO A 247 15.99 -19.79 -2.06
CA PRO A 247 17.08 -19.06 -2.71
C PRO A 247 16.79 -18.68 -4.16
N ASP A 248 15.99 -19.48 -4.87
CA ASP A 248 15.67 -19.27 -6.28
C ASP A 248 14.66 -18.14 -6.47
N LEU A 249 13.62 -18.06 -5.61
CA LEU A 249 12.72 -16.89 -5.58
C LEU A 249 13.50 -15.60 -5.25
N LEU A 250 14.42 -15.65 -4.28
CA LEU A 250 15.20 -14.48 -3.89
C LEU A 250 16.21 -14.06 -4.98
N ARG A 251 16.82 -15.02 -5.68
CA ARG A 251 17.71 -14.77 -6.84
C ARG A 251 16.93 -14.26 -8.06
N ALA A 252 15.71 -14.76 -8.31
CA ALA A 252 14.84 -14.25 -9.37
C ALA A 252 14.43 -12.78 -9.10
N PHE A 253 14.11 -12.44 -7.85
CA PHE A 253 13.91 -11.05 -7.43
C PHE A 253 15.17 -10.20 -7.62
N ALA A 254 16.35 -10.72 -7.25
CA ALA A 254 17.62 -10.01 -7.42
C ALA A 254 17.94 -9.72 -8.90
N GLY A 255 17.68 -10.68 -9.80
CA GLY A 255 17.81 -10.49 -11.24
C GLY A 255 16.80 -9.47 -11.81
N TRP A 256 15.56 -9.45 -11.32
CA TRP A 256 14.60 -8.40 -11.68
C TRP A 256 15.05 -7.01 -11.19
N LEU A 257 15.52 -6.90 -9.94
CA LEU A 257 15.97 -5.64 -9.35
C LEU A 257 17.25 -5.13 -10.04
N ALA A 258 18.17 -6.02 -10.41
CA ALA A 258 19.31 -5.69 -11.28
C ALA A 258 18.86 -5.03 -12.59
N GLY A 259 17.83 -5.60 -13.25
CA GLY A 259 17.22 -5.03 -14.46
C GLY A 259 16.59 -3.65 -14.24
N LEU A 260 15.88 -3.45 -13.13
CA LEU A 260 15.31 -2.14 -12.75
C LEU A 260 16.40 -1.08 -12.49
N LEU A 261 17.57 -1.49 -12.00
CA LEU A 261 18.69 -0.63 -11.65
C LEU A 261 19.76 -0.52 -12.77
N ARG A 262 19.40 -0.85 -14.02
CA ARG A 262 20.32 -0.72 -15.17
C ARG A 262 20.60 0.75 -15.51
N GLU A 263 21.87 1.07 -15.68
CA GLU A 263 22.34 2.40 -16.10
C GLU A 263 23.64 2.29 -16.92
N PRO A 264 24.01 3.33 -17.71
CA PRO A 264 25.27 3.33 -18.45
C PRO A 264 26.47 3.23 -17.51
N GLY A 265 27.19 2.11 -17.56
CA GLY A 265 28.28 1.79 -16.65
C GLY A 265 28.35 0.27 -16.39
N PRO A 266 28.96 -0.17 -15.28
CA PRO A 266 28.85 -1.56 -14.85
C PRO A 266 27.40 -1.88 -14.44
N ASP A 267 26.83 -2.91 -15.07
CA ASP A 267 25.58 -3.54 -14.62
C ASP A 267 25.76 -4.14 -13.22
N LEU A 268 24.67 -4.19 -12.45
CA LEU A 268 24.62 -5.01 -11.25
C LEU A 268 24.23 -6.43 -11.66
N ASP A 269 24.96 -7.44 -11.22
CA ASP A 269 24.51 -8.83 -11.33
C ASP A 269 23.62 -9.23 -10.12
N ALA A 270 22.96 -10.39 -10.24
CA ALA A 270 22.06 -10.87 -9.20
C ALA A 270 22.79 -11.12 -7.87
N ASP A 271 24.03 -11.59 -7.90
CA ASP A 271 24.78 -11.94 -6.68
C ASP A 271 25.28 -10.68 -5.94
N THR A 272 25.63 -9.61 -6.66
CA THR A 272 25.88 -8.27 -6.11
C THR A 272 24.62 -7.72 -5.45
N VAL A 273 23.45 -7.85 -6.10
CA VAL A 273 22.16 -7.43 -5.53
C VAL A 273 21.81 -8.26 -4.28
N LEU A 274 22.07 -9.56 -4.27
CA LEU A 274 21.89 -10.41 -3.08
C LEU A 274 22.79 -9.97 -1.91
N GLY A 275 24.04 -9.60 -2.20
CA GLY A 275 24.95 -9.00 -1.21
C GLY A 275 24.39 -7.71 -0.61
N LEU A 276 23.92 -6.78 -1.45
CA LEU A 276 23.30 -5.52 -1.01
C LEU A 276 22.01 -5.74 -0.21
N VAL A 277 21.19 -6.75 -0.56
CA VAL A 277 20.02 -7.17 0.25
C VAL A 277 20.46 -7.70 1.62
N ALA A 278 21.49 -8.55 1.68
CA ALA A 278 22.02 -9.07 2.94
C ALA A 278 22.55 -7.94 3.84
N ASP A 279 23.21 -6.94 3.25
CA ASP A 279 23.69 -5.72 3.91
C ASP A 279 22.55 -4.86 4.47
N ALA A 280 21.53 -4.58 3.67
CA ALA A 280 20.33 -3.86 4.10
C ALA A 280 19.59 -4.61 5.22
N ARG A 281 19.50 -5.95 5.15
CA ARG A 281 18.94 -6.79 6.23
C ARG A 281 19.74 -6.70 7.53
N ARG A 282 21.07 -6.50 7.50
CA ARG A 282 21.88 -6.29 8.72
C ARG A 282 21.62 -4.90 9.32
N ARG A 283 21.62 -3.84 8.49
CA ARG A 283 21.31 -2.45 8.91
C ARG A 283 19.91 -2.36 9.53
N HIS A 284 18.90 -2.92 8.86
CA HIS A 284 17.52 -2.99 9.35
C HIS A 284 17.41 -3.73 10.69
N ARG A 285 18.10 -4.87 10.86
CA ARG A 285 18.04 -5.64 12.12
C ARG A 285 18.58 -4.83 13.30
N ALA A 286 19.76 -4.22 13.16
CA ALA A 286 20.34 -3.36 14.20
C ALA A 286 19.38 -2.22 14.59
N TRP A 287 18.81 -1.53 13.60
CA TRP A 287 17.80 -0.48 13.84
C TRP A 287 16.54 -1.02 14.56
N LYS A 288 16.05 -2.21 14.20
CA LYS A 288 14.92 -2.82 14.92
C LYS A 288 15.28 -3.10 16.38
N ASP A 289 16.47 -3.57 16.66
CA ASP A 289 16.94 -3.91 18.00
C ASP A 289 17.12 -2.64 18.87
N ASP A 290 17.62 -1.55 18.29
CA ASP A 290 17.65 -0.22 18.95
C ASP A 290 16.24 0.30 19.26
N ALA A 291 15.30 0.15 18.32
CA ALA A 291 13.91 0.53 18.53
C ALA A 291 13.23 -0.30 19.65
N VAL A 292 13.54 -1.60 19.79
CA VAL A 292 13.06 -2.41 20.93
C VAL A 292 13.66 -1.90 22.24
N ARG A 293 14.97 -1.60 22.29
CA ARG A 293 15.63 -1.06 23.49
C ARG A 293 15.01 0.26 23.93
N ALA A 294 14.75 1.18 22.99
CA ALA A 294 14.14 2.48 23.27
C ALA A 294 12.69 2.36 23.79
N PHE A 295 11.89 1.47 23.19
CA PHE A 295 10.52 1.20 23.66
C PHE A 295 10.50 0.55 25.05
N ALA A 296 11.36 -0.44 25.30
CA ALA A 296 11.49 -1.09 26.60
C ALA A 296 12.00 -0.13 27.71
N ALA A 297 12.68 0.95 27.33
CA ALA A 297 13.09 2.03 28.24
C ALA A 297 11.99 3.10 28.50
N GLY A 298 10.77 2.89 28.00
CA GLY A 298 9.63 3.79 28.20
C GLY A 298 9.34 4.75 27.05
N GLY A 299 9.83 4.49 25.83
CA GLY A 299 9.47 5.27 24.64
C GLY A 299 8.04 5.01 24.16
N ASP A 300 7.32 6.06 23.75
CA ASP A 300 5.86 6.04 23.50
C ASP A 300 5.36 5.04 22.44
N ARG A 301 6.19 4.66 21.46
CA ARG A 301 5.80 3.82 20.30
C ARG A 301 6.94 2.96 19.80
N LEU A 302 6.60 1.82 19.19
CA LEU A 302 7.56 0.94 18.53
C LEU A 302 7.42 1.04 16.99
N PRO A 303 8.27 1.82 16.29
CA PRO A 303 8.10 2.10 14.86
C PRO A 303 8.43 0.90 13.95
N GLU A 304 7.89 0.91 12.73
CA GLU A 304 8.32 0.04 11.63
C GLU A 304 9.20 0.79 10.61
N ALA A 305 10.05 0.06 9.87
CA ALA A 305 10.99 0.67 8.92
C ALA A 305 10.31 1.08 7.60
N ASP A 306 10.44 2.35 7.24
CA ASP A 306 9.98 2.92 5.98
C ASP A 306 10.65 2.24 4.76
N PRO A 307 9.89 1.77 3.75
CA PRO A 307 10.44 1.14 2.55
C PRO A 307 11.42 2.01 1.76
N VAL A 308 11.22 3.33 1.68
CA VAL A 308 12.12 4.28 1.03
C VAL A 308 13.45 4.30 1.78
N VAL A 309 13.45 4.35 3.11
CA VAL A 309 14.69 4.29 3.91
C VAL A 309 15.42 2.96 3.69
N PHE A 310 14.69 1.84 3.69
CA PHE A 310 15.29 0.52 3.44
C PHE A 310 15.95 0.44 2.06
N TRP A 311 15.27 0.86 0.99
CA TRP A 311 15.77 0.72 -0.38
C TRP A 311 16.75 1.82 -0.80
N ARG A 312 16.47 3.10 -0.52
CA ARG A 312 17.32 4.24 -0.90
C ARG A 312 18.58 4.36 -0.06
N ASP A 313 18.50 4.09 1.24
CA ASP A 313 19.53 4.50 2.21
C ASP A 313 20.25 3.31 2.89
N TRP A 314 19.59 2.15 3.07
CA TRP A 314 20.27 0.96 3.61
C TRP A 314 20.75 -0.01 2.52
N PHE A 315 19.95 -0.26 1.49
CA PHE A 315 20.36 -1.03 0.30
C PHE A 315 21.17 -0.15 -0.66
N GLY A 316 20.62 1.00 -1.04
CA GLY A 316 21.24 1.94 -1.99
C GLY A 316 22.47 2.70 -1.48
N ALA A 317 22.93 2.45 -0.24
CA ALA A 317 23.98 3.22 0.44
C ALA A 317 25.27 3.46 -0.38
N THR A 318 25.67 2.48 -1.20
CA THR A 318 26.88 2.50 -2.03
C THR A 318 26.59 2.64 -3.54
N LEU A 319 25.33 2.83 -3.92
CA LEU A 319 24.91 2.94 -5.32
C LEU A 319 24.89 4.40 -5.80
N SER A 320 24.88 4.57 -7.12
CA SER A 320 24.77 5.88 -7.78
C SER A 320 23.52 6.65 -7.35
N GLU A 321 23.56 7.97 -7.45
CA GLU A 321 22.41 8.83 -7.14
C GLU A 321 21.17 8.46 -7.99
N ARG A 322 21.37 8.09 -9.25
CA ARG A 322 20.29 7.63 -10.14
C ARG A 322 19.68 6.32 -9.63
N ARG A 323 20.48 5.29 -9.33
CA ARG A 323 19.99 4.04 -8.73
C ARG A 323 19.26 4.29 -7.40
N ARG A 324 19.80 5.14 -6.52
CA ARG A 324 19.13 5.56 -5.27
C ARG A 324 17.81 6.29 -5.53
N THR A 325 17.71 7.10 -6.58
CA THR A 325 16.47 7.78 -6.97
C THR A 325 15.40 6.78 -7.42
N VAL A 326 15.76 5.81 -8.27
CA VAL A 326 14.85 4.72 -8.70
C VAL A 326 14.39 3.89 -7.49
N LEU A 327 15.32 3.55 -6.58
CA LEU A 327 15.03 2.84 -5.33
C LEU A 327 14.10 3.61 -4.39
N GLY A 328 14.13 4.94 -4.42
CA GLY A 328 13.19 5.77 -3.68
C GLY A 328 11.82 5.84 -4.33
N ALA A 329 11.74 6.01 -5.66
CA ALA A 329 10.49 6.15 -6.39
C ALA A 329 9.66 4.85 -6.43
N GLU A 330 10.29 3.69 -6.61
CA GLU A 330 9.60 2.39 -6.68
C GLU A 330 9.67 1.60 -5.35
N ALA A 331 10.09 2.24 -4.25
CA ALA A 331 10.39 1.60 -2.96
C ALA A 331 9.31 0.63 -2.48
N HIS A 332 8.04 1.02 -2.58
CA HIS A 332 6.89 0.22 -2.13
C HIS A 332 6.58 -0.97 -3.06
N ASP A 333 6.89 -0.89 -4.37
CA ASP A 333 6.76 -2.02 -5.29
C ASP A 333 7.93 -3.00 -5.17
N VAL A 334 9.16 -2.48 -5.04
CA VAL A 334 10.36 -3.27 -4.73
C VAL A 334 10.16 -4.02 -3.41
N MET A 335 9.65 -3.36 -2.37
CA MET A 335 9.35 -3.99 -1.08
C MET A 335 8.22 -5.03 -1.16
N ALA A 336 7.17 -4.79 -1.95
CA ALA A 336 6.09 -5.76 -2.13
C ALA A 336 6.52 -7.01 -2.93
N ARG A 337 7.47 -6.88 -3.86
CA ARG A 337 8.09 -8.03 -4.54
C ARG A 337 9.03 -8.77 -3.60
N TYR A 338 9.91 -8.05 -2.90
CA TYR A 338 10.81 -8.64 -1.90
C TYR A 338 10.04 -9.36 -0.78
N GLY A 339 8.90 -8.82 -0.33
CA GLY A 339 8.04 -9.42 0.70
C GLY A 339 7.44 -10.79 0.34
N ARG A 340 7.39 -11.12 -0.95
CA ARG A 340 7.06 -12.46 -1.49
C ARG A 340 8.30 -13.29 -1.83
N ALA A 341 9.35 -12.67 -2.35
CA ALA A 341 10.58 -13.36 -2.75
C ALA A 341 11.51 -13.77 -1.59
N LYS A 342 11.41 -13.11 -0.43
CA LYS A 342 12.29 -13.34 0.74
C LYS A 342 12.16 -14.72 1.39
N SER A 343 11.06 -15.43 1.15
CA SER A 343 10.68 -16.71 1.75
C SER A 343 9.44 -17.24 1.05
N ARG A 344 9.44 -18.49 0.57
CA ARG A 344 8.21 -19.13 0.11
C ARG A 344 7.33 -19.45 1.32
N ARG A 345 6.02 -19.24 1.20
CA ARG A 345 5.07 -19.56 2.26
C ARG A 345 4.13 -20.69 1.85
N THR A 346 3.54 -21.34 2.85
CA THR A 346 2.56 -22.42 2.68
C THR A 346 1.51 -22.34 3.77
N LEU A 347 0.24 -22.45 3.39
CA LEU A 347 -0.91 -22.44 4.29
C LEU A 347 -0.77 -23.53 5.38
N ARG A 348 -0.90 -23.14 6.66
CA ARG A 348 -0.88 -24.12 7.77
C ARG A 348 -2.18 -24.94 7.78
N ALA A 349 -2.10 -26.18 8.25
CA ALA A 349 -3.27 -27.05 8.42
C ALA A 349 -4.31 -26.42 9.36
N GLY A 350 -5.60 -26.69 9.11
CA GLY A 350 -6.71 -26.17 9.94
C GLY A 350 -7.02 -24.67 9.76
N VAL A 351 -6.14 -23.87 9.12
CA VAL A 351 -6.40 -22.43 8.91
C VAL A 351 -7.64 -22.21 8.04
N ARG A 352 -7.77 -22.94 6.93
CA ARG A 352 -8.93 -22.84 6.04
C ARG A 352 -10.22 -23.16 6.81
N ASP A 353 -10.23 -24.26 7.54
CA ASP A 353 -11.40 -24.75 8.27
C ASP A 353 -11.81 -23.76 9.39
N LEU A 354 -10.82 -23.18 10.09
CA LEU A 354 -11.01 -22.10 11.05
C LEU A 354 -11.65 -20.87 10.40
N LEU A 355 -11.08 -20.34 9.30
CA LEU A 355 -11.59 -19.11 8.71
C LEU A 355 -12.96 -19.32 8.03
N GLU A 356 -13.22 -20.51 7.47
CA GLU A 356 -14.53 -20.88 6.92
C GLU A 356 -15.58 -21.06 8.03
N HIS A 357 -15.21 -21.63 9.18
CA HIS A 357 -16.08 -21.65 10.36
C HIS A 357 -16.37 -20.24 10.87
N CYS A 358 -15.37 -19.36 10.98
CA CYS A 358 -15.58 -17.95 11.33
C CYS A 358 -16.52 -17.26 10.34
N ARG A 359 -16.38 -17.49 9.02
CA ARG A 359 -17.31 -16.97 8.01
C ARG A 359 -18.74 -17.50 8.22
N ALA A 360 -18.90 -18.80 8.51
CA ALA A 360 -20.20 -19.43 8.75
C ALA A 360 -20.89 -18.94 10.03
N GLN A 361 -20.16 -18.82 11.14
CA GLN A 361 -20.65 -18.27 12.41
C GLN A 361 -20.79 -16.74 12.42
N GLN A 362 -20.54 -16.09 11.26
CA GLN A 362 -20.53 -14.64 11.12
C GLN A 362 -19.61 -13.97 12.15
N VAL A 363 -18.29 -14.24 12.04
CA VAL A 363 -17.17 -13.67 12.81
C VAL A 363 -16.20 -13.01 11.80
N PRO A 364 -15.78 -11.74 11.88
CA PRO A 364 -14.77 -11.20 10.96
C PRO A 364 -13.40 -11.73 11.39
N VAL A 365 -12.59 -12.07 10.40
CA VAL A 365 -11.18 -12.41 10.59
C VAL A 365 -10.37 -11.18 10.21
N VAL A 366 -9.55 -10.66 11.13
CA VAL A 366 -8.65 -9.53 10.85
C VAL A 366 -7.21 -10.00 11.01
N VAL A 367 -6.44 -9.92 9.93
CA VAL A 367 -5.01 -10.27 9.98
C VAL A 367 -4.25 -9.11 10.62
N VAL A 368 -3.48 -9.36 11.68
CA VAL A 368 -2.71 -8.34 12.41
C VAL A 368 -1.25 -8.73 12.40
N SER A 369 -0.45 -8.20 11.47
CA SER A 369 0.89 -8.72 11.16
C SER A 369 2.02 -7.71 11.24
N ASN A 370 3.11 -8.11 11.90
CA ASN A 370 4.40 -7.42 11.80
C ASN A 370 5.07 -7.84 10.48
N THR A 371 5.00 -6.99 9.45
CA THR A 371 5.47 -7.31 8.08
C THR A 371 6.25 -6.15 7.47
N VAL A 372 6.98 -6.45 6.40
CA VAL A 372 7.68 -5.46 5.56
C VAL A 372 6.83 -5.01 4.37
N SER A 373 5.71 -5.69 4.12
CA SER A 373 4.74 -5.30 3.10
C SER A 373 3.37 -5.92 3.40
N GLY A 374 2.36 -5.11 3.70
CA GLY A 374 0.97 -5.54 3.82
C GLY A 374 0.35 -5.92 2.47
N ARG A 375 0.79 -5.28 1.39
CA ARG A 375 0.49 -5.70 0.00
C ARG A 375 0.99 -7.12 -0.32
N ALA A 376 2.18 -7.51 0.17
CA ALA A 376 2.66 -8.88 0.00
C ALA A 376 1.83 -9.89 0.82
N VAL A 377 1.39 -9.52 2.02
CA VAL A 377 0.51 -10.33 2.88
C VAL A 377 -0.86 -10.55 2.25
N ARG A 378 -1.50 -9.49 1.73
CA ARG A 378 -2.78 -9.60 0.99
C ARG A 378 -2.66 -10.50 -0.25
N ALA A 379 -1.55 -10.41 -0.98
CA ALA A 379 -1.28 -11.24 -2.15
C ALA A 379 -1.13 -12.74 -1.77
N GLU A 380 -0.38 -13.06 -0.72
CA GLU A 380 -0.23 -14.44 -0.23
C GLU A 380 -1.58 -15.06 0.17
N CYS A 381 -2.40 -14.31 0.93
CA CYS A 381 -3.75 -14.76 1.29
C CYS A 381 -4.66 -14.96 0.06
N ALA A 382 -4.48 -14.19 -1.02
CA ALA A 382 -5.19 -14.44 -2.28
C ALA A 382 -4.66 -15.67 -3.03
N GLU A 383 -3.34 -15.87 -3.09
CA GLU A 383 -2.69 -17.05 -3.67
C GLU A 383 -3.04 -18.34 -2.90
N HIS A 384 -3.35 -18.24 -1.59
CA HIS A 384 -3.89 -19.33 -0.76
C HIS A 384 -5.44 -19.47 -0.80
N GLY A 385 -6.15 -18.62 -1.55
CA GLY A 385 -7.60 -18.64 -1.68
C GLY A 385 -8.38 -18.27 -0.40
N LEU A 386 -7.86 -17.32 0.38
CA LEU A 386 -8.43 -16.84 1.65
C LEU A 386 -9.09 -15.44 1.55
N THR A 387 -9.10 -14.81 0.37
CA THR A 387 -9.57 -13.42 0.18
C THR A 387 -10.97 -13.18 0.76
N ASP A 388 -11.93 -14.06 0.48
CA ASP A 388 -13.31 -13.94 0.95
C ASP A 388 -13.52 -14.42 2.40
N LEU A 389 -12.45 -14.86 3.06
CA LEU A 389 -12.43 -15.35 4.45
C LEU A 389 -11.81 -14.32 5.42
N VAL A 390 -10.90 -13.48 4.93
CA VAL A 390 -10.31 -12.38 5.69
C VAL A 390 -11.12 -11.10 5.48
N ALA A 391 -11.62 -10.52 6.56
CA ALA A 391 -12.44 -9.31 6.51
C ALA A 391 -11.61 -8.02 6.39
N ALA A 392 -10.35 -8.03 6.86
CA ALA A 392 -9.46 -6.88 6.91
C ALA A 392 -7.98 -7.24 7.21
N PHE A 393 -7.06 -6.32 6.94
CA PHE A 393 -5.60 -6.49 7.13
C PHE A 393 -4.97 -5.27 7.82
N VAL A 394 -4.35 -5.48 8.98
CA VAL A 394 -3.60 -4.49 9.75
C VAL A 394 -2.13 -4.86 9.74
N CYS A 395 -1.34 -4.13 8.95
CA CYS A 395 0.06 -4.46 8.68
C CYS A 395 0.99 -3.35 9.21
N SER A 396 2.08 -3.71 9.90
CA SER A 396 2.94 -2.73 10.59
C SER A 396 3.61 -1.70 9.66
N ASP A 397 3.84 -2.03 8.39
CA ASP A 397 4.34 -1.09 7.37
C ASP A 397 3.28 -0.08 6.91
N GLU A 398 1.99 -0.44 6.99
CA GLU A 398 0.85 0.41 6.58
C GLU A 398 0.31 1.27 7.74
N VAL A 399 0.54 0.84 8.99
CA VAL A 399 0.12 1.54 10.23
C VAL A 399 1.28 2.31 10.89
N GLY A 400 2.54 1.96 10.58
CA GLY A 400 3.75 2.64 11.09
C GLY A 400 4.20 2.23 12.50
N VAL A 401 3.43 1.39 13.21
CA VAL A 401 3.79 0.78 14.50
C VAL A 401 3.67 -0.74 14.43
N ARG A 402 4.44 -1.44 15.28
CA ARG A 402 4.52 -2.91 15.29
C ARG A 402 4.26 -3.50 16.68
N LYS A 403 3.67 -4.70 16.73
CA LYS A 403 3.54 -5.49 17.98
C LYS A 403 4.92 -5.65 18.64
N PRO A 404 5.07 -5.52 19.97
CA PRO A 404 4.01 -5.50 21.00
C PRO A 404 3.24 -4.19 21.23
N ASP A 405 3.43 -3.13 20.45
CA ASP A 405 2.65 -1.89 20.60
C ASP A 405 1.13 -2.19 20.47
N PRO A 406 0.31 -1.97 21.51
CA PRO A 406 -1.11 -2.34 21.50
C PRO A 406 -1.96 -1.49 20.56
N ALA A 407 -1.45 -0.37 20.02
CA ALA A 407 -2.18 0.46 19.07
C ALA A 407 -2.62 -0.34 17.82
N ILE A 408 -1.77 -1.23 17.29
CA ILE A 408 -2.07 -2.06 16.12
C ILE A 408 -3.21 -3.07 16.39
N VAL A 409 -3.34 -3.56 17.62
CA VAL A 409 -4.41 -4.49 18.01
C VAL A 409 -5.71 -3.76 18.33
N ARG A 410 -5.64 -2.57 18.96
CA ARG A 410 -6.80 -1.69 19.16
C ARG A 410 -7.41 -1.24 17.83
N GLU A 411 -6.58 -0.99 16.82
CA GLU A 411 -7.04 -0.75 15.45
C GLU A 411 -7.80 -1.96 14.89
N ALA A 412 -7.22 -3.16 14.97
CA ALA A 412 -7.85 -4.39 14.50
C ALA A 412 -9.18 -4.74 15.20
N LEU A 413 -9.28 -4.48 16.51
CA LEU A 413 -10.53 -4.56 17.27
C LEU A 413 -11.59 -3.61 16.73
N THR A 414 -11.20 -2.38 16.42
CA THR A 414 -12.12 -1.33 15.94
C THR A 414 -12.60 -1.61 14.52
N ILE A 415 -11.71 -2.09 13.65
CA ILE A 415 -12.04 -2.64 12.32
C ILE A 415 -13.13 -3.69 12.41
N ALA A 416 -12.94 -4.68 13.28
CA ALA A 416 -13.87 -5.79 13.41
C ALA A 416 -15.24 -5.36 13.99
N ALA A 417 -15.37 -4.11 14.46
CA ALA A 417 -16.46 -3.62 15.30
C ALA A 417 -16.70 -4.55 16.51
N ALA A 418 -15.60 -5.07 17.08
CA ALA A 418 -15.62 -6.19 18.00
C ALA A 418 -15.38 -5.77 19.46
N ASP A 419 -16.08 -6.45 20.35
CA ASP A 419 -15.88 -6.36 21.79
C ASP A 419 -14.58 -7.09 22.19
N PRO A 420 -13.57 -6.41 22.78
CA PRO A 420 -12.33 -7.04 23.22
C PRO A 420 -12.56 -8.19 24.22
N ALA A 421 -13.60 -8.09 25.05
CA ALA A 421 -13.97 -9.12 26.02
C ALA A 421 -14.54 -10.40 25.37
N ARG A 422 -14.85 -10.36 24.06
CA ARG A 422 -15.39 -11.47 23.25
C ARG A 422 -14.55 -11.75 21.99
N THR A 423 -13.36 -11.16 21.91
CA THR A 423 -12.46 -11.29 20.78
C THR A 423 -11.35 -12.30 21.08
N TRP A 424 -10.95 -13.05 20.06
CA TRP A 424 -9.81 -13.96 20.10
C TRP A 424 -8.62 -13.35 19.36
N PHE A 425 -7.42 -13.45 19.91
CA PHE A 425 -6.18 -13.24 19.18
C PHE A 425 -5.45 -14.59 19.06
N LEU A 426 -5.12 -15.02 17.84
CA LEU A 426 -4.28 -16.19 17.57
C LEU A 426 -2.90 -15.73 17.04
N GLY A 427 -1.85 -16.03 17.80
CA GLY A 427 -0.45 -15.65 17.50
C GLY A 427 0.52 -16.81 17.65
N ASP A 428 1.80 -16.61 17.30
CA ASP A 428 2.88 -17.56 17.63
C ASP A 428 3.93 -16.98 18.60
N LYS A 429 3.96 -15.65 18.82
CA LYS A 429 5.01 -14.97 19.59
C LYS A 429 4.44 -14.34 20.87
N PRO A 430 4.66 -14.90 22.07
CA PRO A 430 4.15 -14.37 23.33
C PRO A 430 4.44 -12.88 23.55
N GLN A 431 5.69 -12.47 23.35
CA GLN A 431 6.18 -11.12 23.62
C GLN A 431 5.82 -10.10 22.52
N ASN A 432 5.11 -10.51 21.47
CA ASN A 432 4.54 -9.62 20.46
C ASN A 432 3.02 -9.70 20.48
N ASP A 433 2.47 -10.89 20.22
CA ASP A 433 1.07 -11.14 19.93
C ASP A 433 0.23 -11.11 21.20
N ALA A 434 0.54 -12.00 22.15
CA ALA A 434 -0.18 -12.09 23.42
C ALA A 434 0.04 -10.82 24.27
N ALA A 435 1.24 -10.23 24.24
CA ALA A 435 1.54 -8.96 24.87
C ALA A 435 0.71 -7.78 24.31
N ALA A 436 0.67 -7.59 22.98
CA ALA A 436 -0.14 -6.53 22.38
C ALA A 436 -1.65 -6.77 22.59
N ALA A 437 -2.10 -8.02 22.52
CA ALA A 437 -3.48 -8.40 22.76
C ALA A 437 -3.91 -8.16 24.21
N LEU A 438 -3.07 -8.49 25.19
CA LEU A 438 -3.30 -8.21 26.62
C LEU A 438 -3.38 -6.71 26.89
N ALA A 439 -2.42 -5.93 26.38
CA ALA A 439 -2.41 -4.47 26.51
C ALA A 439 -3.49 -3.76 25.67
N ALA A 440 -4.17 -4.47 24.76
CA ALA A 440 -5.37 -4.03 24.06
C ALA A 440 -6.69 -4.51 24.70
N GLY A 441 -6.63 -5.28 25.79
CA GLY A 441 -7.81 -5.78 26.52
C GLY A 441 -8.50 -7.00 25.90
N VAL A 442 -7.83 -7.73 25.00
CA VAL A 442 -8.38 -8.94 24.37
C VAL A 442 -8.48 -10.08 25.38
N ALA A 443 -9.69 -10.58 25.62
CA ALA A 443 -9.95 -11.62 26.63
C ALA A 443 -9.27 -12.95 26.29
N HIS A 444 -9.38 -13.43 25.05
CA HIS A 444 -8.84 -14.72 24.64
C HIS A 444 -7.56 -14.53 23.80
N ARG A 445 -6.43 -15.02 24.31
CA ARG A 445 -5.09 -14.81 23.73
C ARG A 445 -4.43 -16.17 23.55
N VAL A 446 -4.61 -16.75 22.37
CA VAL A 446 -4.20 -18.13 22.08
C VAL A 446 -2.90 -18.13 21.29
N LEU A 447 -1.98 -19.00 21.70
CA LEU A 447 -0.73 -19.25 21.00
C LEU A 447 -0.81 -20.56 20.20
N VAL A 448 -0.24 -20.60 19.00
CA VAL A 448 -0.17 -21.83 18.20
C VAL A 448 1.26 -22.37 18.12
N ARG A 449 1.40 -23.69 18.31
CA ARG A 449 2.69 -24.40 18.20
C ARG A 449 3.17 -24.51 16.75
N GLY A 450 4.42 -24.92 16.58
CA GLY A 450 5.07 -25.05 15.27
C GLY A 450 5.30 -23.73 14.54
N GLY A 451 5.09 -22.58 15.20
CA GLY A 451 5.53 -21.27 14.74
C GLY A 451 7.03 -21.05 15.00
N SER A 452 7.41 -19.78 15.19
CA SER A 452 8.82 -19.39 15.36
C SER A 452 9.30 -19.28 16.82
N THR A 453 8.42 -19.48 17.79
CA THR A 453 8.75 -19.52 19.22
C THR A 453 8.73 -20.97 19.74
N PRO A 454 9.74 -21.42 20.52
CA PRO A 454 9.78 -22.74 21.15
C PRO A 454 8.60 -23.01 22.10
N ASP A 455 8.15 -24.26 22.15
CA ASP A 455 7.03 -24.68 23.00
C ASP A 455 7.15 -24.32 24.49
N PRO A 456 8.31 -24.44 25.16
CA PRO A 456 8.44 -24.01 26.57
C PRO A 456 8.17 -22.53 26.81
N ASP A 457 8.45 -21.66 25.83
CA ASP A 457 8.17 -20.22 25.94
C ASP A 457 6.66 -19.93 25.77
N LEU A 458 5.94 -20.77 24.99
CA LEU A 458 4.48 -20.72 24.89
C LEU A 458 3.84 -21.19 26.20
N ASP A 459 4.34 -22.29 26.77
CA ASP A 459 3.84 -22.85 28.03
C ASP A 459 4.10 -21.91 29.21
N ALA A 460 5.25 -21.22 29.23
CA ALA A 460 5.55 -20.16 30.18
C ALA A 460 4.63 -18.93 30.01
N ALA A 461 4.24 -18.59 28.78
CA ALA A 461 3.30 -17.50 28.50
C ALA A 461 1.88 -17.83 28.96
N VAL A 462 1.43 -19.08 28.84
CA VAL A 462 0.16 -19.53 29.42
C VAL A 462 0.24 -19.54 30.95
N SER A 463 1.32 -20.08 31.52
CA SER A 463 1.54 -20.18 32.97
C SER A 463 1.61 -18.83 33.69
N SER A 464 2.04 -17.77 32.99
CA SER A 464 2.08 -16.39 33.47
C SER A 464 0.80 -15.58 33.18
N GLY A 465 -0.20 -16.17 32.52
CA GLY A 465 -1.45 -15.49 32.11
C GLY A 465 -1.29 -14.50 30.96
N LEU A 466 -0.09 -14.37 30.39
CA LEU A 466 0.17 -13.55 29.19
C LEU A 466 -0.67 -14.07 28.02
N ALA A 467 -0.70 -15.39 27.83
CA ALA A 467 -1.66 -16.10 26.98
C ALA A 467 -2.73 -16.81 27.84
N THR A 468 -3.87 -17.13 27.25
CA THR A 468 -4.96 -17.89 27.90
C THR A 468 -4.96 -19.37 27.55
N ALA A 469 -4.36 -19.75 26.42
CA ALA A 469 -4.22 -21.14 25.97
C ALA A 469 -3.10 -21.28 24.94
N ALA A 470 -2.62 -22.50 24.75
CA ALA A 470 -1.82 -22.91 23.60
C ALA A 470 -2.55 -24.02 22.83
N VAL A 471 -2.40 -24.07 21.51
CA VAL A 471 -3.00 -25.08 20.61
C VAL A 471 -1.96 -25.60 19.60
N ASP A 472 -2.07 -26.86 19.20
CA ASP A 472 -1.04 -27.50 18.38
C ASP A 472 -1.13 -27.06 16.90
N THR A 473 -2.34 -26.90 16.37
CA THR A 473 -2.62 -26.32 15.05
C THR A 473 -3.61 -25.15 15.13
N PRO A 474 -3.68 -24.27 14.11
CA PRO A 474 -4.71 -23.25 14.02
C PRO A 474 -6.15 -23.80 14.04
N GLY A 475 -6.36 -25.04 13.54
CA GLY A 475 -7.67 -25.67 13.50
C GLY A 475 -8.23 -26.02 14.89
N ASP A 476 -7.36 -26.33 15.86
CA ASP A 476 -7.78 -26.75 17.21
C ASP A 476 -8.44 -25.61 18.01
N LEU A 477 -8.25 -24.36 17.58
CA LEU A 477 -8.99 -23.20 18.09
C LEU A 477 -10.51 -23.38 17.95
N LEU A 478 -11.00 -24.18 16.99
CA LEU A 478 -12.41 -24.52 16.81
C LEU A 478 -13.04 -25.17 18.05
N ALA A 479 -12.27 -25.92 18.85
CA ALA A 479 -12.75 -26.52 20.10
C ALA A 479 -12.98 -25.46 21.20
N LEU A 480 -12.23 -24.36 21.15
CA LEU A 480 -12.31 -23.25 22.12
C LEU A 480 -13.35 -22.19 21.73
N LEU A 481 -13.71 -22.12 20.44
CA LEU A 481 -14.75 -21.21 19.90
C LEU A 481 -16.19 -21.67 20.18
N GLN A 482 -16.40 -22.91 20.64
CA GLN A 482 -17.74 -23.39 20.97
C GLN A 482 -18.28 -22.69 22.23
N PRO A 483 -19.56 -22.28 22.26
CA PRO A 483 -20.17 -21.81 23.50
C PRO A 483 -20.14 -22.94 24.53
N ALA A 484 -19.69 -22.64 25.75
CA ALA A 484 -19.72 -23.61 26.85
C ALA A 484 -21.13 -24.20 26.98
N SER A 485 -21.24 -25.53 26.93
CA SER A 485 -22.53 -26.20 27.07
C SER A 485 -23.20 -25.77 28.38
N PRO A 486 -24.52 -25.51 28.38
CA PRO A 486 -25.21 -25.13 29.60
C PRO A 486 -25.05 -26.27 30.61
N VAL A 487 -24.32 -26.00 31.69
CA VAL A 487 -24.14 -26.97 32.78
C VAL A 487 -25.51 -27.19 33.40
N LEU A 488 -26.10 -28.35 33.11
CA LEU A 488 -27.26 -28.86 33.83
C LEU A 488 -26.79 -29.15 35.27
N VAL A 489 -26.99 -28.17 36.14
CA VAL A 489 -26.87 -28.34 37.59
C VAL A 489 -27.94 -29.37 38.02
N PRO A 490 -27.60 -30.37 38.88
CA PRO A 490 -28.48 -31.52 39.17
C PRO A 490 -29.83 -31.17 39.80
#